data_AF-A0A950TY32-F1
#
_entry.id   AF-A0A950TY32-F1
#
_cell.length_a   1.000
_cell.length_b   1.000
_cell.length_c   1.000
_cell.angle_alpha   90.00
_cell.angle_beta   90.00
_cell.angle_gamma   90.00
#
_symmetry.space_group_name_H-M   'P 1'
#
loop_
_entity.id
_entity.type
_entity.pdbx_description
1 polymer ?
#
loop_
_entity_poly.entity_id
_entity_poly.type
_entity_poly.pdbx_seq_one_letter_code
_entity_poly.pdbx_strand_id
1 'polypeptide(L)'
;YHGHVFWDTEIYLLPFYTLTWPEAARTLLMYRFHTIDGARAKAAAMGWRGAMYAWESADTGAETTPEQVVDPDGRIVDILCGKLEQHITADVAYAVWQYWQATRDEPFLLDAGAEVLLETGRFWTSRAQPESDGYCHIRDVIGPDEYHEHIDDSAFTNVMARWNIRRALDVAALLRERWPERWANLSSRLGLSDTELAQWRTVADTMATGWNPQTGLFEQFAGFFGLEEIDLTAYEGRTVPMDVVLGRDRTQRSKVVKQADVVALLGLLPEEFPGESAAANFRYYEPRCGHGSSLSGAMHGLVAARLGYSDLALHYFRQAVAIDLADNHTTIVGGLHVAALGGTWMTAVFGFAGLSLQSDGVSLNPKLPANWRSLAFSFAWRGRRLKIKIDGTEQLLRATLQAGDPMTLSVNGRQHEVRRELAAACPL
;
A
#
# COMPACT_ATOMS: atom_id res chain seq x y z
N TYR A 1 11.14 3.79 -16.90
CA TYR A 1 10.31 2.57 -16.85
C TYR A 1 9.26 2.49 -17.97
N HIS A 2 9.63 2.79 -19.22
CA HIS A 2 8.83 2.53 -20.44
C HIS A 2 7.36 3.02 -20.51
N GLY A 3 6.90 3.84 -19.56
CA GLY A 3 5.48 4.19 -19.41
C GLY A 3 4.63 3.05 -18.84
N HIS A 4 5.25 2.02 -18.27
CA HIS A 4 4.57 0.90 -17.64
C HIS A 4 3.93 1.32 -16.31
N VAL A 5 2.86 0.62 -15.94
CA VAL A 5 2.06 0.85 -14.73
C VAL A 5 2.41 -0.19 -13.68
N PHE A 6 2.96 0.27 -12.57
CA PHE A 6 3.34 -0.52 -11.39
C PHE A 6 2.36 -0.30 -10.23
N TRP A 7 2.56 -1.01 -9.11
CA TRP A 7 1.85 -0.80 -7.85
C TRP A 7 1.96 0.64 -7.31
N ASP A 8 2.98 1.40 -7.75
CA ASP A 8 3.14 2.84 -7.62
C ASP A 8 1.83 3.61 -7.84
N THR A 9 1.07 3.20 -8.85
CA THR A 9 -0.18 3.89 -9.21
C THR A 9 -1.23 3.70 -8.13
N GLU A 10 -1.46 2.45 -7.73
CA GLU A 10 -2.50 2.10 -6.77
C GLU A 10 -2.16 2.55 -5.34
N ILE A 11 -0.89 2.43 -4.92
CA ILE A 11 -0.48 2.70 -3.55
C ILE A 11 -0.09 4.16 -3.33
N TYR A 12 0.61 4.79 -4.29
CA TYR A 12 1.18 6.12 -4.09
C TYR A 12 0.36 7.24 -4.75
N LEU A 13 -0.18 6.99 -5.95
CA LEU A 13 -0.91 8.02 -6.70
C LEU A 13 -2.40 8.03 -6.38
N LEU A 14 -3.03 6.86 -6.35
CA LEU A 14 -4.47 6.72 -6.25
C LEU A 14 -5.08 7.35 -4.98
N PRO A 15 -4.41 7.37 -3.81
CA PRO A 15 -4.98 8.04 -2.65
C PRO A 15 -5.21 9.54 -2.86
N PHE A 16 -4.30 10.21 -3.58
CA PHE A 16 -4.47 11.62 -3.95
C PHE A 16 -5.71 11.80 -4.83
N TYR A 17 -5.81 11.05 -5.93
CA TYR A 17 -6.94 11.17 -6.86
C TYR A 17 -8.26 10.78 -6.19
N THR A 18 -8.29 9.70 -5.41
CA THR A 18 -9.49 9.26 -4.70
C THR A 18 -10.08 10.36 -3.83
N LEU A 19 -9.22 11.16 -3.21
CA LEU A 19 -9.62 12.21 -2.27
C LEU A 19 -9.71 13.60 -2.89
N THR A 20 -9.25 13.82 -4.13
CA THR A 20 -9.24 15.17 -4.74
C THR A 20 -9.95 15.23 -6.10
N TRP A 21 -9.92 14.14 -6.86
CA TRP A 21 -10.54 13.97 -8.16
C TRP A 21 -11.00 12.51 -8.36
N PRO A 22 -12.09 12.08 -7.69
CA PRO A 22 -12.54 10.69 -7.68
C PRO A 22 -12.80 10.09 -9.07
N GLU A 23 -13.20 10.89 -10.05
CA GLU A 23 -13.43 10.46 -11.43
C GLU A 23 -12.12 10.03 -12.12
N ALA A 24 -11.00 10.69 -11.82
CA ALA A 24 -9.68 10.27 -12.29
C ALA A 24 -9.24 8.96 -11.63
N ALA A 25 -9.45 8.82 -10.32
CA ALA A 25 -9.18 7.56 -9.62
C ALA A 25 -10.00 6.40 -10.18
N ARG A 26 -11.29 6.63 -10.47
CA ARG A 26 -12.15 5.65 -11.15
C ARG A 26 -11.55 5.21 -12.48
N THR A 27 -11.07 6.16 -13.27
CA THR A 27 -10.49 5.89 -14.59
C THR A 27 -9.24 5.00 -14.49
N LEU A 28 -8.36 5.28 -13.52
CA LEU A 28 -7.17 4.45 -13.24
C LEU A 28 -7.55 3.03 -12.80
N LEU A 29 -8.57 2.88 -11.97
CA LEU A 29 -9.07 1.55 -11.55
C LEU A 29 -9.79 0.81 -12.69
N MET A 30 -10.51 1.53 -13.55
CA MET A 30 -11.14 0.93 -14.73
C MET A 30 -10.11 0.41 -15.72
N TYR A 31 -8.92 1.01 -15.82
CA TYR A 31 -7.81 0.42 -16.55
C TYR A 31 -7.48 -0.99 -16.02
N ARG A 32 -7.29 -1.14 -14.70
CA ARG A 32 -7.04 -2.46 -14.09
C ARG A 32 -8.15 -3.46 -14.42
N PHE A 33 -9.42 -3.05 -14.31
CA PHE A 33 -10.55 -3.88 -14.70
C PHE A 33 -10.53 -4.27 -16.19
N HIS A 34 -10.28 -3.34 -17.11
CA HIS A 34 -10.19 -3.64 -18.55
C HIS A 34 -9.02 -4.56 -18.90
N THR A 35 -7.98 -4.58 -18.07
CA THR A 35 -6.80 -5.45 -18.21
C THR A 35 -6.87 -6.76 -17.41
N ILE A 36 -7.99 -7.05 -16.73
CA ILE A 36 -8.11 -8.21 -15.82
C ILE A 36 -7.92 -9.55 -16.56
N ASP A 37 -8.24 -9.63 -17.84
CA ASP A 37 -8.05 -10.85 -18.62
C ASP A 37 -6.57 -11.16 -18.86
N GLY A 38 -5.72 -10.14 -18.96
CA GLY A 38 -4.26 -10.31 -18.95
C GLY A 38 -3.78 -10.91 -17.62
N ALA A 39 -4.33 -10.42 -16.51
CA ALA A 39 -4.02 -10.93 -15.17
C ALA A 39 -4.52 -12.37 -14.96
N ARG A 40 -5.69 -12.74 -15.50
CA ARG A 40 -6.19 -14.11 -15.49
C ARG A 40 -5.32 -15.05 -16.32
N ALA A 41 -4.92 -14.60 -17.52
CA ALA A 41 -4.04 -15.36 -18.39
C ALA A 41 -2.68 -15.62 -17.72
N LYS A 42 -2.11 -14.61 -17.04
CA LYS A 42 -0.87 -14.74 -16.27
C LYS A 42 -1.02 -15.77 -15.14
N ALA A 43 -2.08 -15.67 -14.32
CA ALA A 43 -2.34 -16.63 -13.26
C ALA A 43 -2.43 -18.07 -13.81
N ALA A 44 -3.21 -18.27 -14.87
CA ALA A 44 -3.39 -19.58 -15.49
C ALA A 44 -2.08 -20.14 -16.08
N ALA A 45 -1.27 -19.31 -16.74
CA ALA A 45 0.03 -19.71 -17.28
C ALA A 45 1.02 -20.17 -16.19
N MET A 46 0.86 -19.65 -14.97
CA MET A 46 1.64 -20.04 -13.80
C MET A 46 0.98 -21.14 -12.95
N GLY A 47 -0.15 -21.71 -13.41
CA GLY A 47 -0.83 -22.81 -12.74
C GLY A 47 -1.76 -22.40 -11.59
N TRP A 48 -2.06 -21.11 -11.46
CA TRP A 48 -2.98 -20.56 -10.46
C TRP A 48 -4.34 -20.20 -11.06
N ARG A 49 -5.29 -19.87 -10.18
CA ARG A 49 -6.64 -19.41 -10.56
C ARG A 49 -6.77 -17.92 -10.27
N GLY A 50 -7.89 -17.31 -10.68
CA GLY A 50 -8.14 -15.90 -10.41
C GLY A 50 -7.32 -14.97 -11.28
N ALA A 51 -7.06 -13.75 -10.79
CA ALA A 51 -6.31 -12.72 -11.50
C ALA A 51 -5.01 -12.39 -10.76
N MET A 52 -3.87 -12.61 -11.41
CA MET A 52 -2.53 -12.21 -10.97
C MET A 52 -2.06 -11.06 -11.86
N TYR A 53 -2.04 -9.84 -11.35
CA TYR A 53 -1.67 -8.69 -12.18
C TYR A 53 -0.19 -8.75 -12.62
N ALA A 54 0.07 -8.18 -13.80
CA ALA A 54 1.43 -7.93 -14.26
C ALA A 54 2.15 -6.98 -13.30
N TRP A 55 3.43 -7.25 -13.01
CA TRP A 55 4.28 -6.35 -12.22
C TRP A 55 4.47 -5.04 -12.98
N GLU A 56 4.86 -5.15 -14.26
CA GLU A 56 4.87 -4.06 -15.22
C GLU A 56 3.74 -4.27 -16.23
N SER A 57 2.72 -3.42 -16.17
CA SER A 57 1.57 -3.50 -17.07
C SER A 57 1.59 -2.37 -18.11
N ALA A 58 1.22 -2.69 -19.34
CA ALA A 58 1.03 -1.73 -20.44
C ALA A 58 -0.41 -1.78 -20.97
N ASP A 59 -0.61 -1.76 -22.29
CA ASP A 59 -1.91 -1.66 -22.95
C ASP A 59 -2.86 -2.85 -22.73
N THR A 60 -2.35 -4.09 -22.69
CA THR A 60 -3.17 -5.31 -22.63
C THR A 60 -3.32 -5.92 -21.23
N GLY A 61 -2.52 -5.48 -20.25
CA GLY A 61 -2.42 -6.14 -18.95
C GLY A 61 -1.51 -7.36 -18.90
N ALA A 62 -0.90 -7.76 -20.03
CA ALA A 62 0.10 -8.80 -20.05
C ALA A 62 1.36 -8.36 -19.29
N GLU A 63 2.14 -9.34 -18.80
CA GLU A 63 3.42 -9.05 -18.16
C GLU A 63 4.39 -8.45 -19.17
N THR A 64 4.92 -7.27 -18.85
CA THR A 64 5.89 -6.55 -19.69
C THR A 64 7.21 -6.28 -18.99
N THR A 65 7.39 -6.81 -17.78
CA THR A 65 8.67 -6.74 -17.05
C THR A 65 9.75 -7.39 -17.92
N PRO A 66 10.86 -6.69 -18.23
CA PRO A 66 11.98 -7.29 -18.93
C PRO A 66 12.50 -8.51 -18.16
N GLU A 67 12.82 -9.61 -18.83
CA GLU A 67 13.33 -10.80 -18.13
C GLU A 67 14.80 -10.64 -17.70
N GLN A 68 15.54 -9.74 -18.34
CA GLN A 68 16.97 -9.55 -18.13
C GLN A 68 17.37 -8.08 -18.29
N VAL A 69 18.42 -7.68 -17.56
CA VAL A 69 19.11 -6.40 -17.73
C VAL A 69 20.62 -6.61 -17.75
N VAL A 70 21.34 -5.69 -18.38
CA VAL A 70 22.80 -5.66 -18.33
C VAL A 70 23.22 -4.71 -17.22
N ASP A 71 23.95 -5.20 -16.23
CA ASP A 71 24.49 -4.37 -15.15
C ASP A 71 25.63 -3.44 -15.65
N PRO A 72 26.08 -2.46 -14.85
CA PRO A 72 27.16 -1.56 -15.25
C PRO A 72 28.48 -2.25 -15.61
N ASP A 73 28.72 -3.47 -15.11
CA ASP A 73 29.91 -4.28 -15.38
C ASP A 73 29.74 -5.17 -16.65
N GLY A 74 28.62 -5.07 -17.35
CA GLY A 74 28.32 -5.80 -18.58
C GLY A 74 27.78 -7.21 -18.36
N ARG A 75 27.40 -7.57 -17.15
CA ARG A 75 26.83 -8.90 -16.82
C ARG A 75 25.34 -8.91 -17.07
N ILE A 76 24.85 -10.04 -17.56
CA ILE A 76 23.41 -10.27 -17.69
C ILE A 76 22.87 -10.70 -16.34
N VAL A 77 21.84 -9.98 -15.88
CA VAL A 77 21.18 -10.20 -14.60
C VAL A 77 19.71 -10.49 -14.88
N ASP A 78 19.22 -11.61 -14.36
CA ASP A 78 17.80 -11.95 -14.45
C ASP A 78 16.97 -11.03 -13.54
N ILE A 79 15.88 -10.49 -14.10
CA ILE A 79 14.88 -9.71 -13.37
C ILE A 79 13.71 -10.63 -13.05
N LEU A 80 13.48 -10.84 -11.75
CA LEU A 80 12.52 -11.81 -11.27
C LEU A 80 11.17 -11.20 -10.85
N CYS A 81 11.08 -9.87 -10.74
CA CYS A 81 9.88 -9.16 -10.24
C CYS A 81 8.60 -9.54 -10.99
N GLY A 82 8.65 -9.64 -12.32
CA GLY A 82 7.50 -10.06 -13.14
C GLY A 82 6.94 -11.44 -12.77
N LYS A 83 7.75 -12.33 -12.21
CA LYS A 83 7.37 -13.69 -11.81
C LYS A 83 7.09 -13.78 -10.31
N LEU A 84 7.92 -13.16 -9.48
CA LEU A 84 7.97 -13.40 -8.03
C LEU A 84 7.42 -12.25 -7.18
N GLU A 85 7.30 -11.03 -7.71
CA GLU A 85 6.79 -9.86 -6.97
C GLU A 85 5.27 -9.72 -7.16
N GLN A 86 4.55 -10.60 -6.45
CA GLN A 86 3.13 -10.86 -6.73
C GLN A 86 2.18 -9.96 -5.94
N HIS A 87 2.71 -9.21 -4.97
CA HIS A 87 1.93 -8.38 -4.04
C HIS A 87 1.11 -7.29 -4.74
N ILE A 88 1.52 -6.85 -5.95
CA ILE A 88 0.75 -5.94 -6.81
C ILE A 88 -0.72 -6.36 -6.97
N THR A 89 -0.98 -7.66 -6.93
CA THR A 89 -2.34 -8.21 -7.00
C THR A 89 -3.19 -7.84 -5.79
N ALA A 90 -2.62 -7.88 -4.58
CA ALA A 90 -3.29 -7.40 -3.38
C ALA A 90 -3.36 -5.86 -3.33
N ASP A 91 -2.35 -5.16 -3.88
CA ASP A 91 -2.31 -3.70 -3.91
C ASP A 91 -3.43 -3.12 -4.79
N VAL A 92 -3.70 -3.74 -5.93
CA VAL A 92 -4.84 -3.37 -6.79
C VAL A 92 -6.17 -3.56 -6.05
N ALA A 93 -6.35 -4.70 -5.37
CA ALA A 93 -7.52 -4.93 -4.53
C ALA A 93 -7.64 -3.90 -3.39
N TYR A 94 -6.51 -3.54 -2.78
CA TYR A 94 -6.44 -2.49 -1.76
C TYR A 94 -6.98 -1.16 -2.29
N ALA A 95 -6.43 -0.71 -3.40
CA ALA A 95 -6.86 0.50 -4.07
C ALA A 95 -8.36 0.50 -4.45
N VAL A 96 -8.88 -0.61 -5.00
CA VAL A 96 -10.31 -0.77 -5.35
C VAL A 96 -11.20 -0.60 -4.12
N TRP A 97 -10.86 -1.29 -3.02
CA TRP A 97 -11.63 -1.21 -1.79
C TRP A 97 -11.59 0.18 -1.16
N GLN A 98 -10.40 0.79 -1.08
CA GLN A 98 -10.23 2.12 -0.51
C GLN A 98 -10.98 3.18 -1.32
N TYR A 99 -10.95 3.09 -2.65
CA TYR A 99 -11.73 3.94 -3.54
C TYR A 99 -13.24 3.83 -3.26
N TRP A 100 -13.78 2.61 -3.19
CA TRP A 100 -15.20 2.42 -2.93
C TRP A 100 -15.60 2.90 -1.52
N GLN A 101 -14.77 2.65 -0.50
CA GLN A 101 -15.00 3.14 0.86
C GLN A 101 -15.05 4.67 0.93
N ALA A 102 -14.18 5.33 0.16
CA ALA A 102 -14.07 6.77 0.11
C ALA A 102 -15.15 7.46 -0.72
N THR A 103 -15.61 6.84 -1.79
CA THR A 103 -16.57 7.47 -2.73
C THR A 103 -18.00 6.99 -2.54
N ARG A 104 -18.18 5.73 -2.13
CA ARG A 104 -19.44 4.99 -2.25
C ARG A 104 -19.98 4.96 -3.70
N ASP A 105 -19.09 4.92 -4.70
CA ASP A 105 -19.47 4.69 -6.09
C ASP A 105 -19.96 3.24 -6.27
N GLU A 106 -21.26 3.02 -6.05
CA GLU A 106 -21.90 1.71 -6.19
C GLU A 106 -21.92 1.20 -7.63
N PRO A 107 -22.19 2.03 -8.67
CA PRO A 107 -22.01 1.61 -10.07
C PRO A 107 -20.62 1.03 -10.33
N PHE A 108 -19.54 1.70 -9.91
CA PHE A 108 -18.18 1.16 -10.05
C PHE A 108 -18.02 -0.19 -9.33
N LEU A 109 -18.48 -0.31 -8.08
CA LEU A 109 -18.37 -1.57 -7.34
C LEU A 109 -19.08 -2.71 -8.06
N LEU A 110 -20.32 -2.47 -8.53
CA LEU A 110 -21.16 -3.49 -9.14
C LEU A 110 -20.69 -3.89 -10.55
N ASP A 111 -20.19 -2.94 -11.32
CA ASP A 111 -19.82 -3.18 -12.72
C ASP A 111 -18.35 -3.60 -12.89
N ALA A 112 -17.47 -3.30 -11.92
CA ALA A 112 -16.04 -3.60 -12.01
C ALA A 112 -15.39 -4.05 -10.68
N GLY A 113 -15.55 -3.25 -9.61
CA GLY A 113 -14.75 -3.41 -8.39
C GLY A 113 -14.93 -4.77 -7.69
N ALA A 114 -16.16 -5.30 -7.64
CA ALA A 114 -16.43 -6.59 -7.02
C ALA A 114 -15.74 -7.75 -7.76
N GLU A 115 -15.69 -7.71 -9.08
CA GLU A 115 -15.00 -8.72 -9.89
C GLU A 115 -13.49 -8.71 -9.66
N VAL A 116 -12.88 -7.53 -9.59
CA VAL A 116 -11.45 -7.39 -9.26
C VAL A 116 -11.16 -7.97 -7.87
N LEU A 117 -11.91 -7.60 -6.85
CA LEU A 117 -11.72 -8.11 -5.48
C LEU A 117 -11.88 -9.64 -5.41
N LEU A 118 -12.90 -10.20 -6.06
CA LEU A 118 -13.15 -11.65 -6.07
C LEU A 118 -12.05 -12.43 -6.81
N GLU A 119 -11.63 -11.98 -7.99
CA GLU A 119 -10.64 -12.71 -8.79
C GLU A 119 -9.23 -12.62 -8.20
N THR A 120 -8.86 -11.49 -7.60
CA THR A 120 -7.59 -11.36 -6.88
C THR A 120 -7.61 -12.15 -5.56
N GLY A 121 -8.73 -12.19 -4.83
CA GLY A 121 -8.92 -13.09 -3.68
C GLY A 121 -8.83 -14.58 -4.05
N ARG A 122 -9.38 -14.95 -5.21
CA ARG A 122 -9.25 -16.30 -5.79
C ARG A 122 -7.79 -16.63 -6.11
N PHE A 123 -7.04 -15.68 -6.67
CA PHE A 123 -5.61 -15.85 -6.91
C PHE A 123 -4.86 -16.19 -5.63
N TRP A 124 -4.97 -15.34 -4.60
CA TRP A 124 -4.27 -15.57 -3.34
C TRP A 124 -4.66 -16.89 -2.67
N THR A 125 -5.93 -17.28 -2.74
CA THR A 125 -6.38 -18.59 -2.23
C THR A 125 -5.76 -19.74 -3.01
N SER A 126 -5.63 -19.63 -4.34
CA SER A 126 -4.99 -20.66 -5.15
C SER A 126 -3.45 -20.69 -5.04
N ARG A 127 -2.85 -19.56 -4.63
CA ARG A 127 -1.41 -19.36 -4.48
C ARG A 127 -0.87 -19.86 -3.14
N ALA A 128 -1.66 -19.72 -2.09
CA ALA A 128 -1.29 -20.16 -0.75
C ALA A 128 -1.40 -21.69 -0.62
N GLN A 129 -0.39 -22.31 0.00
CA GLN A 129 -0.30 -23.76 0.13
C GLN A 129 -0.44 -24.16 1.61
N PRO A 130 -1.43 -25.00 1.99
CA PRO A 130 -1.51 -25.51 3.35
C PRO A 130 -0.38 -26.51 3.62
N GLU A 131 0.28 -26.38 4.77
CA GLU A 131 1.37 -27.25 5.19
C GLU A 131 1.07 -27.98 6.51
N SER A 132 1.96 -28.88 6.92
CA SER A 132 1.74 -29.78 8.07
C SER A 132 1.71 -29.08 9.44
N ASP A 133 2.19 -27.84 9.52
CA ASP A 133 2.15 -27.01 10.72
C ASP A 133 0.77 -26.35 10.95
N GLY A 134 -0.17 -26.55 10.02
CA GLY A 134 -1.53 -26.04 10.08
C GLY A 134 -1.71 -24.64 9.48
N TYR A 135 -0.65 -24.04 8.92
CA TYR A 135 -0.71 -22.76 8.25
C TYR A 135 -0.73 -22.89 6.72
N CYS A 136 -1.22 -21.85 6.05
CA CYS A 136 -1.06 -21.65 4.61
C CYS A 136 0.12 -20.71 4.36
N HIS A 137 1.02 -21.13 3.49
CA HIS A 137 2.26 -20.41 3.16
C HIS A 137 2.26 -19.90 1.74
N ILE A 138 2.98 -18.80 1.53
CA ILE A 138 3.30 -18.28 0.20
C ILE A 138 4.81 -18.33 0.07
N ARG A 139 5.28 -19.37 -0.63
CA ARG A 139 6.70 -19.68 -0.85
C ARG A 139 7.23 -19.02 -2.11
N ASP A 140 8.53 -18.75 -2.17
CA ASP A 140 9.24 -18.28 -3.36
C ASP A 140 8.62 -17.01 -3.98
N VAL A 141 8.81 -15.88 -3.29
CA VAL A 141 8.33 -14.55 -3.70
C VAL A 141 9.41 -13.49 -3.59
N ILE A 142 9.06 -12.28 -4.03
CA ILE A 142 9.72 -11.01 -3.72
C ILE A 142 8.67 -10.14 -3.02
N GLY A 143 9.02 -9.56 -1.88
CA GLY A 143 8.22 -8.52 -1.22
C GLY A 143 8.57 -7.13 -1.75
N PRO A 144 7.99 -6.04 -1.23
CA PRO A 144 8.40 -4.69 -1.60
C PRO A 144 9.91 -4.44 -1.48
N ASP A 145 10.59 -5.16 -0.57
CA ASP A 145 12.04 -5.22 -0.55
C ASP A 145 12.63 -6.11 -1.66
N GLU A 146 12.84 -5.53 -2.84
CA GLU A 146 13.43 -6.24 -3.99
C GLU A 146 14.90 -6.66 -3.82
N TYR A 147 15.57 -6.29 -2.71
CA TYR A 147 16.92 -6.83 -2.45
C TYR A 147 16.88 -8.30 -2.07
N HIS A 148 15.76 -8.81 -1.55
CA HIS A 148 15.61 -10.18 -1.10
C HIS A 148 14.68 -10.94 -2.04
N GLU A 149 15.26 -11.88 -2.78
CA GLU A 149 14.57 -12.72 -3.76
C GLU A 149 14.49 -14.16 -3.26
N HIS A 150 13.57 -14.95 -3.84
CA HIS A 150 13.34 -16.34 -3.45
C HIS A 150 13.07 -16.50 -1.95
N ILE A 151 12.35 -15.54 -1.36
CA ILE A 151 12.00 -15.55 0.05
C ILE A 151 10.66 -16.23 0.27
N ASP A 152 10.49 -16.79 1.46
CA ASP A 152 9.26 -17.42 1.89
C ASP A 152 8.53 -16.57 2.93
N ASP A 153 7.20 -16.55 2.87
CA ASP A 153 6.35 -15.91 3.87
C ASP A 153 6.69 -14.45 4.13
N SER A 154 6.88 -13.67 3.06
CA SER A 154 6.98 -12.20 3.15
C SER A 154 5.79 -11.65 3.94
N ALA A 155 6.07 -10.97 5.06
CA ALA A 155 5.02 -10.42 5.92
C ALA A 155 4.11 -9.48 5.14
N PHE A 156 4.67 -8.58 4.33
CA PHE A 156 3.87 -7.70 3.48
C PHE A 156 2.95 -8.49 2.56
N THR A 157 3.50 -9.43 1.79
CA THR A 157 2.76 -10.23 0.82
C THR A 157 1.65 -11.03 1.49
N ASN A 158 1.96 -11.77 2.56
CA ASN A 158 1.01 -12.66 3.21
C ASN A 158 -0.10 -11.88 3.94
N VAL A 159 0.24 -10.78 4.62
CA VAL A 159 -0.76 -9.93 5.28
C VAL A 159 -1.68 -9.27 4.26
N MET A 160 -1.14 -8.73 3.16
CA MET A 160 -1.93 -8.13 2.09
C MET A 160 -2.79 -9.17 1.34
N ALA A 161 -2.27 -10.37 1.10
CA ALA A 161 -3.02 -11.49 0.54
C ALA A 161 -4.20 -11.89 1.43
N ARG A 162 -3.95 -12.08 2.73
CA ARG A 162 -5.00 -12.36 3.73
C ARG A 162 -6.04 -11.25 3.77
N TRP A 163 -5.60 -10.00 3.77
CA TRP A 163 -6.48 -8.84 3.75
C TRP A 163 -7.38 -8.85 2.49
N ASN A 164 -6.79 -9.13 1.32
CA ASN A 164 -7.54 -9.20 0.06
C ASN A 164 -8.60 -10.31 0.10
N ILE A 165 -8.23 -11.53 0.50
CA ILE A 165 -9.17 -12.65 0.62
C ILE A 165 -10.35 -12.27 1.54
N ARG A 166 -10.07 -11.61 2.68
CA ARG A 166 -11.12 -11.13 3.59
C ARG A 166 -12.03 -10.09 2.93
N ARG A 167 -11.47 -9.12 2.20
CA ARG A 167 -12.26 -8.13 1.45
C ARG A 167 -13.06 -8.72 0.30
N ALA A 168 -12.55 -9.76 -0.35
CA ALA A 168 -13.28 -10.54 -1.36
C ALA A 168 -14.52 -11.24 -0.74
N LEU A 169 -14.38 -11.79 0.47
CA LEU A 169 -15.50 -12.36 1.22
C LEU A 169 -16.50 -11.28 1.67
N ASP A 170 -16.01 -10.13 2.13
CA ASP A 170 -16.86 -9.01 2.54
C ASP A 170 -17.68 -8.46 1.36
N VAL A 171 -17.08 -8.31 0.17
CA VAL A 171 -17.83 -7.85 -1.01
C VAL A 171 -18.84 -8.90 -1.49
N ALA A 172 -18.53 -10.19 -1.39
CA ALA A 172 -19.49 -11.26 -1.68
C ALA A 172 -20.70 -11.19 -0.74
N ALA A 173 -20.46 -11.04 0.57
CA ALA A 173 -21.52 -10.90 1.56
C ALA A 173 -22.37 -9.64 1.32
N LEU A 174 -21.71 -8.51 1.06
CA LEU A 174 -22.37 -7.23 0.75
C LEU A 174 -23.29 -7.34 -0.47
N LEU A 175 -22.82 -7.95 -1.56
CA LEU A 175 -23.61 -8.13 -2.77
C LEU A 175 -24.78 -9.08 -2.55
N ARG A 176 -24.61 -10.16 -1.78
CA ARG A 176 -25.71 -11.07 -1.40
C ARG A 176 -26.82 -10.35 -0.65
N GLU A 177 -26.44 -9.49 0.31
CA GLU A 177 -27.38 -8.78 1.15
C GLU A 177 -28.09 -7.65 0.39
N ARG A 178 -27.34 -6.82 -0.33
CA ARG A 178 -27.87 -5.58 -0.93
C ARG A 178 -28.34 -5.72 -2.38
N TRP A 179 -27.71 -6.61 -3.15
CA TRP A 179 -27.96 -6.77 -4.59
C TRP A 179 -27.95 -8.25 -5.02
N PRO A 180 -28.87 -9.07 -4.49
CA PRO A 180 -28.84 -10.52 -4.67
C PRO A 180 -28.87 -10.96 -6.14
N GLU A 181 -29.57 -10.23 -7.01
CA GLU A 181 -29.58 -10.52 -8.46
C GLU A 181 -28.22 -10.26 -9.12
N ARG A 182 -27.55 -9.15 -8.75
CA ARG A 182 -26.19 -8.84 -9.22
C ARG A 182 -25.20 -9.88 -8.71
N TRP A 183 -25.32 -10.31 -7.45
CA TRP A 183 -24.53 -11.42 -6.92
C TRP A 183 -24.74 -12.72 -7.70
N ALA A 184 -25.99 -13.11 -7.95
CA ALA A 184 -26.31 -14.35 -8.66
C ALA A 184 -25.70 -14.36 -10.08
N ASN A 185 -25.78 -13.25 -10.80
CA ASN A 185 -25.17 -13.11 -12.12
C ASN A 185 -23.63 -13.17 -12.06
N LEU A 186 -23.02 -12.39 -11.18
CA LEU A 186 -21.55 -12.31 -11.06
C LEU A 186 -20.96 -13.65 -10.61
N SER A 187 -21.50 -14.25 -9.56
CA SER A 187 -21.04 -15.54 -9.05
C SER A 187 -21.21 -16.66 -10.08
N SER A 188 -22.31 -16.67 -10.84
CA SER A 188 -22.48 -17.62 -11.95
C SER A 188 -21.44 -17.41 -13.06
N ARG A 189 -21.21 -16.16 -13.48
CA ARG A 189 -20.22 -15.83 -14.52
C ARG A 189 -18.80 -16.20 -14.11
N LEU A 190 -18.45 -15.99 -12.83
CA LEU A 190 -17.14 -16.34 -12.28
C LEU A 190 -17.03 -17.81 -11.85
N GLY A 191 -18.12 -18.58 -11.90
CA GLY A 191 -18.17 -19.96 -11.40
C GLY A 191 -17.87 -20.09 -9.91
N LEU A 192 -18.23 -19.09 -9.10
CA LEU A 192 -18.00 -19.08 -7.65
C LEU A 192 -19.04 -19.93 -6.92
N SER A 193 -18.57 -20.83 -6.07
CA SER A 193 -19.41 -21.67 -5.21
C SER A 193 -19.25 -21.31 -3.73
N ASP A 194 -20.25 -21.64 -2.90
CA ASP A 194 -20.12 -21.47 -1.44
C ASP A 194 -18.99 -22.31 -0.85
N THR A 195 -18.69 -23.47 -1.43
CA THR A 195 -17.55 -24.31 -1.02
C THR A 195 -16.22 -23.60 -1.28
N GLU A 196 -16.07 -22.95 -2.44
CA GLU A 196 -14.89 -22.15 -2.76
C GLU A 196 -14.73 -20.97 -1.77
N LEU A 197 -15.81 -20.23 -1.48
CA LEU A 197 -15.77 -19.13 -0.51
C LEU A 197 -15.49 -19.60 0.93
N ALA A 198 -15.96 -20.79 1.31
CA ALA A 198 -15.63 -21.38 2.61
C ALA A 198 -14.12 -21.71 2.70
N GLN A 199 -13.53 -22.25 1.63
CA GLN A 199 -12.08 -22.49 1.56
C GLN A 199 -11.28 -21.18 1.67
N TRP A 200 -11.74 -20.10 1.02
CA TRP A 200 -11.10 -18.78 1.10
C TRP A 200 -11.02 -18.30 2.56
N ARG A 201 -12.08 -18.49 3.33
CA ARG A 201 -12.08 -18.16 4.77
C ARG A 201 -11.02 -18.96 5.53
N THR A 202 -10.94 -20.26 5.30
CA THR A 202 -9.92 -21.11 5.93
C THR A 202 -8.52 -20.63 5.61
N VAL A 203 -8.21 -20.36 4.33
CA VAL A 203 -6.89 -19.85 3.92
C VAL A 203 -6.56 -18.50 4.57
N ALA A 204 -7.52 -17.57 4.62
CA ALA A 204 -7.30 -16.29 5.27
C ALA A 204 -7.07 -16.43 6.78
N ASP A 205 -7.74 -17.35 7.45
CA ASP A 205 -7.62 -17.56 8.89
C ASP A 205 -6.34 -18.31 9.28
N THR A 206 -5.76 -19.09 8.37
CA THR A 206 -4.52 -19.84 8.61
C THR A 206 -3.31 -19.34 7.83
N MET A 207 -3.37 -18.16 7.19
CA MET A 207 -2.21 -17.58 6.51
C MET A 207 -1.06 -17.29 7.49
N ALA A 208 0.14 -17.80 7.22
CA ALA A 208 1.35 -17.46 7.96
C ALA A 208 1.70 -15.98 7.71
N THR A 209 1.88 -15.17 8.75
CA THR A 209 2.14 -13.72 8.55
C THR A 209 3.47 -13.22 9.11
N GLY A 210 4.27 -14.08 9.73
CA GLY A 210 5.51 -13.67 10.42
C GLY A 210 5.28 -12.86 11.70
N TRP A 211 4.04 -12.74 12.18
CA TRP A 211 3.72 -12.02 13.42
C TRP A 211 4.17 -12.82 14.66
N ASN A 212 4.98 -12.18 15.51
CA ASN A 212 5.42 -12.75 16.78
C ASN A 212 4.87 -11.93 17.96
N PRO A 213 3.86 -12.42 18.71
CA PRO A 213 3.23 -11.67 19.80
C PRO A 213 4.14 -11.50 21.03
N GLN A 214 5.19 -12.30 21.20
CA GLN A 214 6.13 -12.17 22.33
C GLN A 214 7.08 -11.00 22.13
N THR A 215 7.54 -10.78 20.91
CA THR A 215 8.43 -9.65 20.57
C THR A 215 7.65 -8.41 20.10
N GLY A 216 6.42 -8.60 19.64
CA GLY A 216 5.63 -7.55 19.00
C GLY A 216 6.13 -7.18 17.60
N LEU A 217 6.94 -8.03 16.96
CA LEU A 217 7.54 -7.80 15.65
C LEU A 217 6.92 -8.72 14.59
N PHE A 218 6.79 -8.18 13.38
CA PHE A 218 6.69 -8.99 12.17
C PHE A 218 8.10 -9.33 11.70
N GLU A 219 8.38 -10.59 11.41
CA GLU A 219 9.55 -10.97 10.64
C GLU A 219 9.30 -10.67 9.16
N GLN A 220 10.19 -9.93 8.48
CA GLN A 220 9.94 -9.48 7.10
C GLN A 220 9.70 -10.64 6.14
N PHE A 221 10.42 -11.75 6.34
CA PHE A 221 10.21 -13.04 5.70
C PHE A 221 10.85 -14.14 6.55
N ALA A 222 10.50 -15.39 6.32
CA ALA A 222 11.01 -16.51 7.12
C ALA A 222 12.54 -16.54 7.15
N GLY A 223 13.13 -16.38 8.35
CA GLY A 223 14.58 -16.42 8.56
C GLY A 223 15.30 -15.07 8.48
N PHE A 224 14.60 -13.97 8.17
CA PHE A 224 15.19 -12.62 8.09
C PHE A 224 15.98 -12.24 9.36
N PHE A 225 15.49 -12.60 10.54
CA PHE A 225 16.17 -12.23 11.79
C PHE A 225 17.55 -12.87 11.96
N GLY A 226 17.83 -13.96 11.25
CA GLY A 226 19.10 -14.67 11.24
C GLY A 226 20.16 -14.10 10.28
N LEU A 227 19.83 -13.10 9.46
CA LEU A 227 20.74 -12.53 8.46
C LEU A 227 21.82 -11.62 9.07
N GLU A 228 22.86 -11.30 8.27
CA GLU A 228 23.96 -10.42 8.66
C GLU A 228 23.44 -9.02 9.03
N GLU A 229 23.83 -8.52 10.21
CA GLU A 229 23.56 -7.14 10.60
C GLU A 229 24.60 -6.20 9.96
N ILE A 230 24.14 -5.16 9.26
CA ILE A 230 25.01 -4.15 8.65
C ILE A 230 24.62 -2.78 9.20
N ASP A 231 25.60 -2.06 9.75
CA ASP A 231 25.43 -0.69 10.19
C ASP A 231 25.41 0.26 8.99
N LEU A 232 24.22 0.75 8.62
CA LEU A 232 24.04 1.68 7.50
C LEU A 232 24.63 3.07 7.75
N THR A 233 24.91 3.44 9.01
CA THR A 233 25.54 4.75 9.32
C THR A 233 26.95 4.85 8.75
N ALA A 234 27.65 3.70 8.61
CA ALA A 234 28.96 3.63 7.97
C ALA A 234 28.93 3.93 6.45
N TYR A 235 27.74 4.01 5.85
CA TYR A 235 27.52 4.26 4.41
C TYR A 235 26.72 5.55 4.17
N GLU A 236 26.66 6.45 5.15
CA GLU A 236 26.09 7.78 4.98
C GLU A 236 26.81 8.58 3.89
N GLY A 237 26.06 9.32 3.09
CA GLY A 237 26.60 10.13 1.98
C GLY A 237 26.85 9.36 0.68
N ARG A 238 26.54 8.06 0.61
CA ARG A 238 26.57 7.30 -0.65
C ARG A 238 25.62 7.93 -1.69
N THR A 239 25.97 7.77 -2.97
CA THR A 239 25.17 8.25 -4.11
C THR A 239 24.53 7.12 -4.92
N VAL A 240 24.79 5.86 -4.54
CA VAL A 240 24.26 4.67 -5.21
C VAL A 240 23.50 3.78 -4.21
N PRO A 241 22.57 2.94 -4.69
CA PRO A 241 21.88 1.94 -3.87
C PRO A 241 22.82 0.96 -3.15
N MET A 242 22.34 0.33 -2.07
CA MET A 242 23.16 -0.51 -1.20
C MET A 242 23.60 -1.83 -1.84
N ASP A 243 22.82 -2.38 -2.77
CA ASP A 243 23.19 -3.53 -3.58
C ASP A 243 24.36 -3.26 -4.53
N VAL A 244 24.50 -2.03 -5.02
CA VAL A 244 25.69 -1.59 -5.76
C VAL A 244 26.91 -1.51 -4.84
N VAL A 245 26.73 -1.09 -3.58
CA VAL A 245 27.82 -0.97 -2.60
C VAL A 245 28.29 -2.33 -2.08
N LEU A 246 27.36 -3.21 -1.70
CA LEU A 246 27.64 -4.49 -1.04
C LEU A 246 27.78 -5.65 -2.02
N GLY A 247 27.21 -5.52 -3.23
CA GLY A 247 26.97 -6.61 -4.16
C GLY A 247 25.71 -7.41 -3.79
N ARG A 248 24.99 -7.89 -4.82
CA ARG A 248 23.72 -8.64 -4.70
C ARG A 248 23.78 -9.77 -3.67
N ASP A 249 24.81 -10.61 -3.72
CA ASP A 249 24.98 -11.78 -2.85
C ASP A 249 25.11 -11.44 -1.36
N ARG A 250 25.75 -10.31 -1.02
CA ARG A 250 25.88 -9.89 0.37
C ARG A 250 24.61 -9.21 0.84
N THR A 251 24.00 -8.37 0.00
CA THR A 251 22.74 -7.72 0.32
C THR A 251 21.66 -8.74 0.66
N GLN A 252 21.48 -9.79 -0.17
CA GLN A 252 20.52 -10.89 0.08
C GLN A 252 20.78 -11.68 1.37
N ARG A 253 22.01 -11.66 1.90
CA ARG A 253 22.38 -12.35 3.16
C ARG A 253 22.44 -11.41 4.36
N SER A 254 22.03 -10.16 4.19
CA SER A 254 22.06 -9.12 5.21
C SER A 254 20.66 -8.64 5.55
N LYS A 255 20.51 -7.89 6.63
CA LYS A 255 19.23 -7.26 6.99
C LYS A 255 18.99 -5.92 6.28
N VAL A 256 19.79 -5.56 5.28
CA VAL A 256 19.64 -4.29 4.56
C VAL A 256 18.46 -4.40 3.60
N VAL A 257 17.48 -3.51 3.77
CA VAL A 257 16.22 -3.50 3.03
C VAL A 257 16.23 -2.37 2.00
N LYS A 258 15.79 -2.58 0.75
CA LYS A 258 15.74 -1.56 -0.30
C LYS A 258 14.81 -0.41 0.04
N GLN A 259 13.59 -0.73 0.46
CA GLN A 259 12.49 0.22 0.65
C GLN A 259 11.53 -0.24 1.76
N ALA A 260 10.44 0.48 1.98
CA ALA A 260 9.47 0.11 3.02
C ALA A 260 8.77 -1.22 2.67
N ASP A 261 8.97 -2.25 3.49
CA ASP A 261 8.29 -3.56 3.42
C ASP A 261 7.34 -3.73 4.63
N VAL A 262 7.82 -4.16 5.79
CA VAL A 262 7.03 -4.15 7.05
C VAL A 262 6.59 -2.74 7.41
N VAL A 263 7.40 -1.72 7.09
CA VAL A 263 7.01 -0.31 7.26
C VAL A 263 5.88 0.10 6.33
N ALA A 264 5.76 -0.49 5.13
CA ALA A 264 4.62 -0.24 4.26
C ALA A 264 3.32 -0.83 4.85
N LEU A 265 3.38 -2.01 5.50
CA LEU A 265 2.23 -2.53 6.25
C LEU A 265 1.75 -1.57 7.34
N LEU A 266 2.66 -0.91 8.08
CA LEU A 266 2.29 0.12 9.06
C LEU A 266 1.53 1.30 8.44
N GLY A 267 1.90 1.66 7.20
CA GLY A 267 1.25 2.75 6.46
C GLY A 267 -0.14 2.37 5.97
N LEU A 268 -0.29 1.15 5.44
CA LEU A 268 -1.49 0.70 4.73
C LEU A 268 -2.53 0.02 5.62
N LEU A 269 -2.09 -0.78 6.60
CA LEU A 269 -2.90 -1.61 7.50
C LEU A 269 -2.47 -1.42 8.98
N PRO A 270 -2.55 -0.20 9.53
CA PRO A 270 -2.13 0.07 10.92
C PRO A 270 -2.87 -0.77 11.96
N GLU A 271 -4.07 -1.26 11.65
CA GLU A 271 -4.87 -2.15 12.52
C GLU A 271 -4.23 -3.53 12.77
N GLU A 272 -3.27 -3.96 11.95
CA GLU A 272 -2.53 -5.21 12.11
C GLU A 272 -1.47 -5.13 13.23
N PHE A 273 -1.25 -3.93 13.79
CA PHE A 273 -0.20 -3.66 14.78
C PHE A 273 -0.81 -3.20 16.12
N PRO A 274 -1.18 -4.13 17.02
CA PRO A 274 -1.79 -3.79 18.29
C PRO A 274 -0.80 -3.10 19.25
N GLY A 275 -1.28 -2.12 20.01
CA GLY A 275 -0.50 -1.48 21.08
C GLY A 275 0.79 -0.83 20.57
N GLU A 276 1.91 -1.13 21.24
CA GLU A 276 3.23 -0.55 20.95
C GLU A 276 3.94 -1.19 19.74
N SER A 277 3.34 -2.21 19.13
CA SER A 277 3.99 -2.99 18.08
C SER A 277 4.25 -2.19 16.82
N ALA A 278 3.42 -1.20 16.51
CA ALA A 278 3.67 -0.29 15.39
C ALA A 278 5.01 0.45 15.56
N ALA A 279 5.24 1.01 16.75
CA ALA A 279 6.47 1.72 17.07
C ALA A 279 7.68 0.78 17.20
N ALA A 280 7.48 -0.44 17.70
CA ALA A 280 8.53 -1.45 17.79
C ALA A 280 9.04 -1.87 16.40
N ASN A 281 8.14 -2.18 15.46
CA ASN A 281 8.51 -2.53 14.09
C ASN A 281 9.16 -1.36 13.38
N PHE A 282 8.63 -0.13 13.51
CA PHE A 282 9.25 1.04 12.89
C PHE A 282 10.70 1.24 13.38
N ARG A 283 10.95 1.20 14.69
CA ARG A 283 12.31 1.32 15.24
C ARG A 283 13.24 0.18 14.84
N TYR A 284 12.69 -1.00 14.52
CA TYR A 284 13.47 -2.13 14.06
C TYR A 284 13.87 -1.98 12.59
N TYR A 285 12.91 -1.66 11.71
CA TYR A 285 13.15 -1.68 10.26
C TYR A 285 13.68 -0.36 9.68
N GLU A 286 13.33 0.79 10.26
CA GLU A 286 13.79 2.08 9.75
C GLU A 286 15.33 2.20 9.65
N PRO A 287 16.13 1.86 10.69
CA PRO A 287 17.59 1.96 10.59
C PRO A 287 18.23 0.91 9.66
N ARG A 288 17.44 -0.04 9.17
CA ARG A 288 17.85 -1.11 8.24
C ARG A 288 17.48 -0.81 6.79
N CYS A 289 16.74 0.28 6.53
CA CYS A 289 16.34 0.65 5.19
C CYS A 289 17.45 1.45 4.48
N GLY A 290 17.94 0.91 3.37
CA GLY A 290 18.90 1.57 2.49
C GLY A 290 18.28 2.64 1.58
N HIS A 291 16.96 2.86 1.61
CA HIS A 291 16.24 3.83 0.77
C HIS A 291 16.72 3.84 -0.70
N GLY A 292 16.95 2.66 -1.28
CA GLY A 292 17.44 2.49 -2.66
C GLY A 292 16.38 2.81 -3.72
N SER A 293 15.23 3.31 -3.31
CA SER A 293 14.07 3.60 -4.14
C SER A 293 13.40 4.90 -3.70
N SER A 294 12.91 5.66 -4.68
CA SER A 294 12.17 6.90 -4.45
C SER A 294 10.88 6.71 -3.66
N LEU A 295 10.34 5.49 -3.63
CA LEU A 295 9.11 5.13 -2.91
C LEU A 295 9.32 5.10 -1.39
N SER A 296 10.56 4.85 -0.94
CA SER A 296 10.86 4.53 0.45
C SER A 296 10.64 5.72 1.40
N GLY A 297 11.13 6.90 1.02
CA GLY A 297 11.08 8.09 1.88
C GLY A 297 9.65 8.49 2.23
N ALA A 298 8.74 8.50 1.25
CA ALA A 298 7.35 8.88 1.48
C ALA A 298 6.64 7.99 2.51
N MET A 299 6.81 6.66 2.39
CA MET A 299 6.17 5.71 3.30
C MET A 299 6.77 5.78 4.71
N HIS A 300 8.11 5.85 4.83
CA HIS A 300 8.77 6.05 6.12
C HIS A 300 8.36 7.38 6.76
N GLY A 301 8.29 8.47 5.99
CA GLY A 301 7.86 9.78 6.46
C GLY A 301 6.41 9.79 6.96
N LEU A 302 5.50 9.10 6.25
CA LEU A 302 4.11 8.94 6.66
C LEU A 302 4.02 8.22 8.01
N VAL A 303 4.69 7.07 8.13
CA VAL A 303 4.65 6.25 9.35
C VAL A 303 5.34 6.97 10.52
N ALA A 304 6.49 7.58 10.29
CA ALA A 304 7.20 8.41 11.26
C ALA A 304 6.29 9.51 11.82
N ALA A 305 5.58 10.24 10.95
CA ALA A 305 4.65 11.29 11.36
C ALA A 305 3.53 10.72 12.23
N ARG A 306 2.90 9.62 11.81
CA ARG A 306 1.84 8.95 12.58
C ARG A 306 2.31 8.46 13.95
N LEU A 307 3.57 8.06 14.07
CA LEU A 307 4.16 7.62 15.35
C LEU A 307 4.66 8.79 16.22
N GLY A 308 4.73 10.01 15.69
CA GLY A 308 5.20 11.20 16.42
C GLY A 308 6.69 11.49 16.28
N TYR A 309 7.39 10.80 15.37
CA TYR A 309 8.77 11.11 14.99
C TYR A 309 8.79 12.27 13.97
N SER A 310 8.24 13.43 14.35
CA SER A 310 7.95 14.54 13.42
C SER A 310 9.18 15.10 12.70
N ASP A 311 10.34 15.15 13.34
CA ASP A 311 11.57 15.65 12.71
C ASP A 311 12.10 14.66 11.65
N LEU A 312 12.07 13.36 11.97
CA LEU A 312 12.42 12.30 11.03
C LEU A 312 11.44 12.26 9.84
N ALA A 313 10.15 12.41 10.13
CA ALA A 313 9.14 12.53 9.08
C ALA A 313 9.39 13.73 8.17
N LEU A 314 9.78 14.89 8.73
CA LEU A 314 10.11 16.08 7.96
C LEU A 314 11.40 15.90 7.13
N HIS A 315 12.38 15.14 7.64
CA HIS A 315 13.56 14.76 6.88
C HIS A 315 13.17 13.97 5.62
N TYR A 316 12.40 12.89 5.78
CA TYR A 316 11.92 12.09 4.65
C TYR A 316 11.02 12.86 3.69
N PHE A 317 10.13 13.72 4.21
CA PHE A 317 9.28 14.57 3.39
C PHE A 317 10.11 15.51 2.50
N ARG A 318 11.17 16.12 3.04
CA ARG A 318 12.07 16.98 2.28
C ARG A 318 12.85 16.21 1.20
N GLN A 319 13.29 14.99 1.51
CA GLN A 319 13.94 14.13 0.52
C GLN A 319 12.99 13.80 -0.64
N ALA A 320 11.76 13.40 -0.34
CA ALA A 320 10.75 13.08 -1.36
C ALA A 320 10.41 14.28 -2.26
N VAL A 321 10.26 15.49 -1.68
CA VAL A 321 10.00 16.72 -2.44
C VAL A 321 11.19 17.13 -3.31
N ALA A 322 12.41 16.93 -2.80
CA ALA A 322 13.62 17.37 -3.47
C ALA A 322 14.05 16.44 -4.62
N ILE A 323 13.50 15.24 -4.74
CA ILE A 323 14.02 14.22 -5.67
C ILE A 323 14.11 14.69 -7.13
N ASP A 324 13.10 15.43 -7.60
CA ASP A 324 13.02 15.97 -8.97
C ASP A 324 13.36 17.46 -9.04
N LEU A 325 13.41 18.16 -7.91
CA LEU A 325 13.60 19.62 -7.84
C LEU A 325 15.00 20.05 -7.41
N ALA A 326 15.75 19.17 -6.75
CA ALA A 326 17.15 19.42 -6.44
C ALA A 326 17.95 19.45 -7.75
N ASP A 327 18.94 20.33 -7.84
CA ASP A 327 19.76 20.53 -9.03
C ASP A 327 20.81 19.41 -9.17
N ASN A 328 20.36 18.15 -9.21
CA ASN A 328 21.17 16.96 -9.41
C ASN A 328 20.83 16.34 -10.78
N HIS A 329 21.63 16.68 -11.79
CA HIS A 329 21.44 16.28 -13.20
C HIS A 329 21.22 14.78 -13.47
N THR A 330 21.62 13.89 -12.55
CA THR A 330 21.51 12.43 -12.70
C THR A 330 20.09 11.89 -12.56
N THR A 331 19.20 12.57 -11.83
CA THR A 331 17.85 12.07 -11.48
C THR A 331 16.81 12.40 -12.57
N ILE A 332 16.98 13.53 -13.27
CA ILE A 332 16.02 14.03 -14.27
C ILE A 332 16.04 13.22 -15.58
N VAL A 333 17.17 12.61 -15.94
CA VAL A 333 17.32 11.83 -17.19
C VAL A 333 16.41 10.58 -17.20
N GLY A 334 16.08 10.04 -16.03
CA GLY A 334 15.17 8.90 -15.87
C GLY A 334 13.67 9.22 -15.99
N GLY A 335 13.32 10.52 -16.06
CA GLY A 335 11.93 11.01 -15.99
C GLY A 335 11.51 11.39 -14.55
N LEU A 336 10.27 11.85 -14.40
CA LEU A 336 9.71 12.23 -13.10
C LEU A 336 9.45 11.01 -12.20
N HIS A 337 9.72 11.15 -10.91
CA HIS A 337 9.44 10.12 -9.91
C HIS A 337 7.98 10.23 -9.44
N VAL A 338 7.03 9.81 -10.28
CA VAL A 338 5.59 10.01 -10.04
C VAL A 338 5.11 9.45 -8.70
N ALA A 339 5.61 8.28 -8.27
CA ALA A 339 5.28 7.71 -6.96
C ALA A 339 5.74 8.61 -5.79
N ALA A 340 6.88 9.29 -5.91
CA ALA A 340 7.34 10.24 -4.90
C ALA A 340 6.45 11.49 -4.82
N LEU A 341 5.86 11.93 -5.94
CA LEU A 341 4.88 13.03 -5.96
C LEU A 341 3.62 12.67 -5.18
N GLY A 342 3.03 11.49 -5.47
CA GLY A 342 1.89 10.98 -4.72
C GLY A 342 2.22 10.74 -3.24
N GLY A 343 3.39 10.15 -2.99
CA GLY A 343 3.92 9.91 -1.66
C GLY A 343 4.09 11.18 -0.83
N THR A 344 4.54 12.28 -1.42
CA THR A 344 4.63 13.60 -0.76
C THR A 344 3.26 14.04 -0.23
N TRP A 345 2.23 13.92 -1.06
CA TRP A 345 0.86 14.26 -0.63
C TRP A 345 0.38 13.32 0.49
N MET A 346 0.68 12.02 0.40
CA MET A 346 0.34 11.04 1.44
C MET A 346 1.02 11.36 2.77
N THR A 347 2.32 11.68 2.79
CA THR A 347 3.03 12.07 4.01
C THR A 347 2.41 13.31 4.65
N ALA A 348 2.00 14.30 3.85
CA ALA A 348 1.32 15.50 4.37
C ALA A 348 -0.05 15.20 4.96
N VAL A 349 -0.89 14.45 4.23
CA VAL A 349 -2.31 14.27 4.56
C VAL A 349 -2.55 13.09 5.51
N PHE A 350 -1.96 11.93 5.23
CA PHE A 350 -2.10 10.74 6.07
C PHE A 350 -1.05 10.65 7.17
N GLY A 351 0.10 11.30 6.98
CA GLY A 351 1.17 11.40 7.99
C GLY A 351 0.92 12.57 8.95
N PHE A 352 1.34 13.78 8.58
CA PHE A 352 1.32 14.95 9.46
C PHE A 352 -0.08 15.38 9.89
N ALA A 353 -1.06 15.39 8.99
CA ALA A 353 -2.45 15.67 9.38
C ALA A 353 -3.12 14.45 10.07
N GLY A 354 -2.53 13.27 9.95
CA GLY A 354 -3.03 12.04 10.55
C GLY A 354 -4.42 11.64 10.05
N LEU A 355 -4.77 11.97 8.80
CA LEU A 355 -6.04 11.56 8.21
C LEU A 355 -6.12 10.03 8.18
N SER A 356 -7.22 9.47 8.67
CA SER A 356 -7.55 8.06 8.60
C SER A 356 -9.00 7.91 8.11
N LEU A 357 -9.17 7.02 7.13
CA LEU A 357 -10.44 6.71 6.50
C LEU A 357 -10.96 5.40 7.09
N GLN A 358 -12.10 5.46 7.77
CA GLN A 358 -12.70 4.30 8.46
C GLN A 358 -14.05 3.95 7.83
N SER A 359 -14.55 2.75 8.10
CA SER A 359 -15.84 2.31 7.56
C SER A 359 -17.01 3.18 8.05
N ASP A 360 -16.91 3.69 9.28
CA ASP A 360 -17.91 4.51 9.97
C ASP A 360 -17.65 6.02 9.87
N GLY A 361 -16.48 6.47 9.42
CA GLY A 361 -16.20 7.90 9.32
C GLY A 361 -14.78 8.27 8.92
N VAL A 362 -14.41 9.50 9.27
CA VAL A 362 -13.08 10.07 9.03
C VAL A 362 -12.51 10.53 10.37
N SER A 363 -11.23 10.27 10.60
CA SER A 363 -10.51 10.77 11.77
C SER A 363 -9.24 11.53 11.39
N LEU A 364 -8.83 12.47 12.24
CA LEU A 364 -7.53 13.14 12.17
C LEU A 364 -6.80 13.03 13.51
N ASN A 365 -5.50 12.80 13.44
CA ASN A 365 -4.57 12.84 14.57
C ASN A 365 -3.34 13.69 14.21
N PRO A 366 -3.46 15.04 14.21
CA PRO A 366 -2.42 15.91 13.69
C PRO A 366 -1.13 15.88 14.52
N LYS A 367 0.00 15.74 13.83
CA LYS A 367 1.36 15.74 14.38
C LYS A 367 2.26 16.59 13.49
N LEU A 368 2.08 17.92 13.54
CA LEU A 368 2.85 18.83 12.69
C LEU A 368 4.31 18.95 13.16
N PRO A 369 5.27 19.16 12.25
CA PRO A 369 6.62 19.55 12.61
C PRO A 369 6.64 20.88 13.39
N ALA A 370 7.57 21.03 14.33
CA ALA A 370 7.61 22.19 15.22
C ALA A 370 7.75 23.55 14.50
N ASN A 371 8.33 23.56 13.30
CA ASN A 371 8.53 24.75 12.49
C ASN A 371 7.34 25.08 11.55
N TRP A 372 6.28 24.27 11.53
CA TRP A 372 5.11 24.52 10.69
C TRP A 372 4.07 25.36 11.44
N ARG A 373 3.74 26.54 10.90
CA ARG A 373 2.66 27.37 11.45
C ARG A 373 1.30 26.76 11.24
N SER A 374 1.05 26.22 10.04
CA SER A 374 -0.22 25.59 9.71
C SER A 374 -0.10 24.66 8.51
N LEU A 375 -0.99 23.67 8.44
CA LEU A 375 -1.23 22.82 7.27
C LEU A 375 -2.71 22.93 6.87
N ALA A 376 -2.99 23.18 5.59
CA ALA A 376 -4.35 23.24 5.08
C ALA A 376 -4.51 22.46 3.79
N PHE A 377 -5.61 21.71 3.68
CA PHE A 377 -5.93 20.88 2.52
C PHE A 377 -7.44 20.65 2.42
N SER A 378 -7.87 20.13 1.27
CA SER A 378 -9.25 19.72 1.04
C SER A 378 -9.28 18.27 0.57
N PHE A 379 -10.34 17.55 0.91
CA PHE A 379 -10.56 16.20 0.42
C PHE A 379 -12.05 15.88 0.26
N ALA A 380 -12.34 14.89 -0.57
CA ALA A 380 -13.65 14.33 -0.81
C ALA A 380 -13.88 13.07 0.02
N TRP A 381 -15.08 12.92 0.58
CA TRP A 381 -15.49 11.73 1.31
C TRP A 381 -17.00 11.50 1.15
N ARG A 382 -17.39 10.43 0.47
CA ARG A 382 -18.78 9.98 0.28
C ARG A 382 -19.71 11.11 -0.17
N GLY A 383 -19.34 11.76 -1.27
CA GLY A 383 -20.06 12.91 -1.84
C GLY A 383 -19.93 14.24 -1.06
N ARG A 384 -19.12 14.28 0.00
CA ARG A 384 -18.83 15.49 0.78
C ARG A 384 -17.48 16.05 0.40
N ARG A 385 -17.32 17.37 0.50
CA ARG A 385 -16.03 18.06 0.34
C ARG A 385 -15.68 18.78 1.62
N LEU A 386 -14.57 18.40 2.24
CA LEU A 386 -14.08 19.02 3.47
C LEU A 386 -12.88 19.89 3.16
N LYS A 387 -12.74 20.97 3.93
CA LYS A 387 -11.51 21.76 4.04
C LYS A 387 -11.04 21.69 5.48
N ILE A 388 -9.79 21.30 5.66
CA ILE A 388 -9.12 21.22 6.95
C ILE A 388 -8.05 22.30 7.00
N LYS A 389 -7.97 23.01 8.13
CA LYS A 389 -6.82 23.86 8.49
C LYS A 389 -6.37 23.47 9.89
N ILE A 390 -5.17 22.96 10.02
CA ILE A 390 -4.50 22.64 11.28
C ILE A 390 -3.55 23.82 11.57
N ASP A 391 -3.76 24.50 12.67
CA ASP A 391 -2.90 25.59 13.14
C ASP A 391 -2.01 25.06 14.28
N GLY A 392 -0.70 24.98 14.01
CA GLY A 392 0.28 24.50 14.99
C GLY A 392 0.64 25.54 16.05
N THR A 393 0.31 26.82 15.83
CA THR A 393 0.58 27.88 16.82
C THR A 393 -0.57 27.99 17.82
N GLU A 394 -1.82 27.96 17.32
CA GLU A 394 -3.02 27.98 18.16
C GLU A 394 -3.38 26.60 18.73
N GLN A 395 -2.73 25.53 18.27
CA GLN A 395 -3.08 24.13 18.59
C GLN A 395 -4.56 23.87 18.29
N LEU A 396 -4.99 24.26 17.09
CA LEU A 396 -6.40 24.25 16.70
C LEU A 396 -6.58 23.69 15.30
N LEU A 397 -7.47 22.71 15.15
CA LEU A 397 -7.96 22.24 13.86
C LEU A 397 -9.31 22.90 13.56
N ARG A 398 -9.44 23.45 12.35
CA ARG A 398 -10.69 23.96 11.80
C ARG A 398 -11.13 23.06 10.65
N ALA A 399 -12.29 22.43 10.80
CA ALA A 399 -12.92 21.64 9.74
C ALA A 399 -14.12 22.38 9.18
N THR A 400 -14.19 22.51 7.85
CA THR A 400 -15.29 23.17 7.14
C THR A 400 -15.85 22.23 6.08
N LEU A 401 -17.17 22.01 6.12
CA LEU A 401 -17.87 21.28 5.07
C LEU A 401 -18.20 22.24 3.92
N GLN A 402 -17.51 22.09 2.79
CA GLN A 402 -17.71 22.93 1.60
C GLN A 402 -18.88 22.43 0.74
N ALA A 403 -19.13 21.11 0.72
CA ALA A 403 -20.22 20.49 -0.02
C ALA A 403 -20.64 19.16 0.61
N GLY A 404 -21.84 18.69 0.27
CA GLY A 404 -22.47 17.47 0.83
C GLY A 404 -23.25 17.70 2.13
N ASP A 405 -23.67 16.60 2.73
CA ASP A 405 -24.47 16.54 3.96
C ASP A 405 -23.60 16.59 5.22
N PRO A 406 -24.16 17.02 6.36
CA PRO A 406 -23.49 16.95 7.67
C PRO A 406 -22.84 15.59 7.94
N MET A 407 -21.75 15.61 8.68
CA MET A 407 -21.07 14.39 9.12
C MET A 407 -20.34 14.59 10.43
N THR A 408 -19.99 13.46 11.06
CA THR A 408 -19.12 13.42 12.22
C THR A 408 -17.67 13.22 11.77
N LEU A 409 -16.78 14.03 12.34
CA LEU A 409 -15.34 13.95 12.20
C LEU A 409 -14.73 13.65 13.57
N SER A 410 -13.86 12.64 13.66
CA SER A 410 -13.10 12.38 14.88
C SER A 410 -11.78 13.14 14.86
N VAL A 411 -11.45 13.89 15.91
CA VAL A 411 -10.15 14.56 16.07
C VAL A 411 -9.58 14.15 17.42
N ASN A 412 -8.41 13.52 17.42
CA ASN A 412 -7.77 12.96 18.62
C ASN A 412 -8.73 12.09 19.45
N GLY A 413 -9.58 11.30 18.77
CA GLY A 413 -10.58 10.42 19.38
C GLY A 413 -11.88 11.11 19.82
N ARG A 414 -12.00 12.44 19.71
CA ARG A 414 -13.21 13.19 20.05
C ARG A 414 -14.07 13.45 18.82
N GLN A 415 -15.37 13.23 18.95
CA GLN A 415 -16.32 13.38 17.84
C GLN A 415 -16.79 14.84 17.71
N HIS A 416 -16.74 15.37 16.50
CA HIS A 416 -17.15 16.73 16.16
C HIS A 416 -18.10 16.71 14.98
N GLU A 417 -19.23 17.39 15.11
CA GLU A 417 -20.14 17.55 13.98
C GLU A 417 -19.66 18.69 13.06
N VAL A 418 -19.66 18.43 11.76
CA VAL A 418 -19.27 19.40 10.74
C VAL A 418 -20.45 19.69 9.82
N ARG A 419 -20.81 20.97 9.69
CA ARG A 419 -21.92 21.48 8.86
C ARG A 419 -21.41 22.63 7.98
N ARG A 420 -22.13 22.98 6.91
CA ARG A 420 -21.69 24.02 5.94
C ARG A 420 -21.54 25.41 6.55
N GLU A 421 -22.34 25.72 7.56
CA GLU A 421 -22.47 27.07 8.12
C GLU A 421 -21.62 27.29 9.38
N LEU A 422 -21.04 26.22 9.95
CA LEU A 422 -20.26 26.29 11.18
C LEU A 422 -18.98 25.46 11.02
N ALA A 423 -17.83 26.13 10.99
CA ALA A 423 -16.56 25.45 11.08
C ALA A 423 -16.41 24.83 12.47
N ALA A 424 -16.16 23.52 12.54
CA ALA A 424 -15.82 22.87 13.79
C ALA A 424 -14.41 23.32 14.19
N ALA A 425 -14.30 23.94 15.37
CA ALA A 425 -13.05 24.29 16.01
C ALA A 425 -12.69 23.20 17.02
N CYS A 426 -11.63 22.45 16.73
CA CYS A 426 -11.22 21.26 17.46
C CYS A 426 -9.85 21.54 18.10
N PRO A 427 -9.79 21.75 19.43
CA PRO A 427 -8.50 21.85 20.14
C PRO A 427 -7.69 20.57 19.96
N LEU A 428 -6.38 20.71 19.76
CA LEU A 428 -5.44 19.61 19.52
C LEU A 428 -4.79 19.08 20.79
#